data_AF-A0A821P4J5-F1
#
_entry.id   AF-A0A821P4J5-F1
#
_cell.length_a   1.000
_cell.length_b   1.000
_cell.length_c   1.000
_cell.angle_alpha   90.00
_cell.angle_beta   90.00
_cell.angle_gamma   90.00
#
_symmetry.space_group_name_H-M   'P 1'
#
loop_
_entity.id
_entity.type
_entity.pdbx_description
1 polymer ?
#
loop_
_entity_poly.entity_id
_entity_poly.type
_entity_poly.pdbx_seq_one_letter_code
_entity_poly.pdbx_strand_id
1 'polypeptide(L)'
;MPLNVFIFSFIAGPPNSGKTALAAHIALLSKFPYLKFCTAQTMLGYSELAKCQQLKKIFEDAHKSSLSCVVVDELESLLEYAPVGPRYSNNVLQT
;
A
#
# COMPACT_ATOMS: atom_id res chain seq x y z
N MET A 1 -0.32 8.69 26.72
CA MET A 1 0.18 8.57 25.34
C MET A 1 -1.01 8.36 24.44
N PRO A 2 -1.19 9.08 23.32
CA PRO A 2 -2.25 8.71 22.39
C PRO A 2 -1.94 7.28 21.91
N LEU A 3 -2.89 6.36 22.07
CA LEU A 3 -2.81 5.07 21.36
C LEU A 3 -2.85 5.42 19.87
N ASN A 4 -1.76 5.14 19.15
CA ASN A 4 -1.82 5.15 17.69
C ASN A 4 -2.73 4.00 17.26
N VAL A 5 -3.98 4.31 16.95
CA VAL A 5 -4.94 3.34 16.44
C VAL A 5 -4.68 3.17 14.94
N PHE A 6 -4.17 1.99 14.57
CA PHE A 6 -4.04 1.60 13.17
C PHE A 6 -5.30 0.84 12.74
N ILE A 7 -5.95 1.32 11.68
CA ILE A 7 -7.09 0.67 11.06
C ILE A 7 -6.65 0.17 9.68
N PHE A 8 -6.85 -1.12 9.43
CA PHE A 8 -6.64 -1.72 8.13
C PHE A 8 -7.99 -2.07 7.50
N SER A 9 -8.18 -1.69 6.25
CA SER A 9 -9.36 -2.04 5.46
C SER A 9 -8.93 -2.64 4.15
N PHE A 10 -9.61 -3.70 3.71
CA PHE A 10 -9.32 -4.40 2.47
C PHE A 10 -10.50 -4.26 1.52
N ILE A 11 -10.24 -3.78 0.30
CA ILE A 11 -11.25 -3.62 -0.75
C ILE A 11 -11.02 -4.72 -1.78
N ALA A 12 -11.90 -5.72 -1.77
CA ALA A 12 -11.88 -6.86 -2.69
C ALA A 12 -12.99 -6.73 -3.75
N GLY A 13 -12.79 -7.36 -4.90
CA GLY A 13 -13.79 -7.39 -5.96
C GLY A 13 -13.20 -7.79 -7.32
N PRO A 14 -14.05 -8.09 -8.31
CA PRO A 14 -13.61 -8.46 -9.66
C PRO A 14 -12.63 -7.45 -10.28
N PRO A 15 -11.78 -7.87 -11.23
CA PRO A 15 -10.95 -6.92 -11.99
C PRO A 15 -11.83 -5.85 -12.62
N ASN A 16 -11.31 -4.62 -12.72
CA ASN A 16 -12.01 -3.45 -13.29
C ASN A 16 -13.28 -2.98 -12.55
N SER A 17 -13.55 -3.45 -11.33
CA SER A 17 -14.70 -2.99 -10.53
C SER A 17 -14.53 -1.61 -9.86
N GLY A 18 -13.47 -0.87 -10.18
CA GLY A 18 -13.23 0.48 -9.64
C GLY A 18 -12.67 0.55 -8.21
N LYS A 19 -12.07 -0.53 -7.70
CA LYS A 19 -11.52 -0.61 -6.33
C LYS A 19 -10.52 0.51 -6.02
N THR A 20 -9.56 0.74 -6.94
CA THR A 20 -8.57 1.82 -6.83
C THR A 20 -9.22 3.19 -6.75
N ALA A 21 -10.22 3.45 -7.61
CA ALA A 21 -10.94 4.71 -7.61
C ALA A 21 -11.74 4.92 -6.32
N LEU A 22 -12.37 3.87 -5.80
CA LEU A 22 -13.09 3.91 -4.53
C LEU A 22 -12.14 4.16 -3.36
N ALA A 23 -11.03 3.42 -3.27
CA ALA A 23 -9.99 3.62 -2.26
C ALA A 23 -9.48 5.06 -2.30
N ALA A 24 -9.25 5.58 -3.50
CA ALA A 24 -8.76 6.93 -3.68
C ALA A 24 -9.77 7.99 -3.24
N HIS A 25 -11.04 7.79 -3.57
CA HIS A 25 -12.11 8.69 -3.17
C HIS A 25 -12.26 8.73 -1.64
N ILE A 26 -12.24 7.57 -0.97
CA ILE A 26 -12.28 7.48 0.50
C ILE A 26 -11.09 8.20 1.13
N ALA A 27 -9.88 7.99 0.58
CA ALA A 27 -8.67 8.66 1.08
C ALA A 27 -8.80 10.18 0.96
N LEU A 28 -9.27 10.70 -0.17
CA LEU A 28 -9.48 12.14 -0.38
C LEU A 28 -10.54 12.72 0.56
N LEU A 29 -11.63 11.99 0.79
CA LEU A 29 -12.70 12.41 1.71
C LEU A 29 -12.24 12.48 3.17
N SER A 30 -11.23 11.69 3.57
CA SER A 30 -10.68 11.70 4.94
C SER A 30 -10.09 13.06 5.34
N LYS A 31 -9.59 13.84 4.37
CA LYS A 31 -8.88 15.11 4.57
C LYS A 31 -7.71 14.99 5.57
N PHE A 32 -7.06 13.83 5.62
CA PHE A 32 -5.91 13.64 6.49
C PHE A 32 -4.70 14.45 6.02
N PRO A 33 -3.88 14.98 6.95
CA PRO A 33 -2.72 15.81 6.64
C PRO A 33 -1.62 15.06 5.88
N TYR A 34 -1.51 13.74 6.06
CA TYR A 34 -0.66 12.89 5.24
C TYR A 34 -1.49 11.88 4.46
N LEU A 35 -1.37 11.90 3.14
CA LEU A 35 -2.02 10.97 2.24
C LEU A 35 -1.00 10.47 1.23
N LYS A 36 -0.82 9.15 1.15
CA LYS A 36 0.13 8.53 0.22
C LYS A 36 -0.50 7.37 -0.52
N PHE A 37 -0.43 7.42 -1.85
CA PHE A 37 -0.69 6.26 -2.70
C PHE A 37 0.60 5.53 -2.99
N CYS A 38 0.58 4.24 -2.72
CA CYS A 38 1.61 3.27 -3.01
C CYS A 38 1.07 2.32 -4.08
N THR A 39 1.52 2.48 -5.31
CA THR A 39 1.11 1.63 -6.44
C THR A 39 2.31 0.88 -6.98
N ALA A 40 2.10 -0.34 -7.46
CA ALA A 40 3.17 -1.14 -8.09
C ALA A 40 3.84 -0.39 -9.26
N GLN A 41 3.08 0.43 -9.99
CA GLN A 41 3.58 1.27 -11.08
C GLN A 41 4.70 2.24 -10.66
N THR A 42 4.64 2.80 -9.44
CA THR A 42 5.68 3.70 -8.93
C THR A 42 6.97 2.98 -8.56
N MET A 43 6.93 1.65 -8.46
CA MET A 43 8.05 0.79 -8.07
C MET A 43 8.48 -0.15 -9.20
N LEU A 44 8.14 0.19 -10.46
CA LEU A 44 8.59 -0.57 -11.62
C LEU A 44 10.12 -0.54 -11.74
N GLY A 45 10.73 -1.71 -11.93
CA GLY A 45 12.17 -1.89 -12.01
C GLY A 45 12.91 -1.87 -10.66
N TYR A 46 12.18 -1.75 -9.54
CA TYR A 46 12.80 -1.82 -8.22
C TYR A 46 13.14 -3.29 -7.90
N SER A 47 14.32 -3.50 -7.31
CA SER A 47 14.61 -4.79 -6.65
C SER A 47 13.70 -4.98 -5.44
N GLU A 48 13.54 -6.22 -4.99
CA GLU A 48 12.75 -6.52 -3.78
C GLU A 48 13.18 -5.66 -2.59
N LEU A 49 14.48 -5.53 -2.35
CA LEU A 49 15.05 -4.73 -1.28
C LEU A 49 14.69 -3.24 -1.42
N ALA A 50 14.70 -2.71 -2.64
CA ALA A 50 14.32 -1.32 -2.90
C ALA A 50 12.82 -1.10 -2.65
N LYS A 51 11.95 -2.07 -2.99
CA LYS A 51 10.53 -2.03 -2.64
C LYS A 51 10.33 -2.02 -1.12
N CYS A 52 11.03 -2.90 -0.40
CA CYS A 52 10.98 -2.94 1.07
C CYS A 52 11.41 -1.60 1.69
N GLN A 53 12.51 -1.01 1.21
CA GLN A 53 12.99 0.29 1.69
C GLN A 53 11.99 1.41 1.42
N GLN A 54 11.38 1.41 0.24
CA GLN A 54 10.38 2.42 -0.12
C GLN A 54 9.11 2.29 0.72
N LEU A 55 8.62 1.07 0.97
CA LEU A 55 7.50 0.82 1.88
C LEU A 55 7.82 1.31 3.29
N LYS A 56 8.97 0.94 3.85
CA LYS A 56 9.41 1.41 5.17
C LYS A 56 9.41 2.93 5.26
N LYS A 57 9.98 3.59 4.25
CA LYS A 57 10.01 5.06 4.18
C LYS A 57 8.61 5.69 4.15
N ILE A 58 7.68 5.11 3.39
CA ILE A 58 6.29 5.59 3.34
C ILE A 58 5.64 5.51 4.71
N PHE A 59 5.80 4.39 5.42
CA PHE A 59 5.23 4.23 6.77
C PHE A 59 5.94 5.11 7.80
N GLU A 60 7.26 5.27 7.74
CA GLU A 60 8.00 6.21 8.59
C GLU A 60 7.52 7.65 8.42
N ASP A 61 7.27 8.08 7.18
CA ASP A 61 6.72 9.41 6.90
C ASP A 61 5.27 9.53 7.38
N ALA A 62 4.46 8.47 7.24
CA ALA A 62 3.09 8.43 7.76
C ALA A 62 3.03 8.54 9.29
N HIS A 63 4.02 8.00 10.01
CA HIS A 63 4.14 8.09 11.47
C HIS A 63 4.49 9.49 11.98
N LYS A 64 5.08 10.35 11.15
CA LYS A 64 5.38 11.75 11.53
C LYS A 64 4.11 12.62 11.60
N SER A 65 3.04 12.17 10.96
CA SER A 65 1.76 12.86 10.93
C SER A 65 0.83 12.39 12.05
N SER A 66 0.05 13.31 12.63
CA SER A 66 -0.96 12.97 13.65
C SER A 66 -2.10 12.10 13.10
N LEU A 67 -2.42 12.29 11.82
CA LEU A 67 -3.39 11.50 11.07
C LEU A 67 -2.80 11.21 9.68
N SER A 68 -2.84 9.95 9.26
CA SER A 68 -2.27 9.53 7.99
C SER A 68 -3.13 8.46 7.31
N CYS A 69 -3.18 8.51 5.98
CA CYS A 69 -3.83 7.51 5.14
C CYS A 69 -2.82 7.02 4.10
N VAL A 70 -2.50 5.73 4.14
CA VAL A 70 -1.68 5.07 3.13
C VAL A 70 -2.56 4.10 2.36
N VAL A 71 -2.68 4.32 1.05
CA VAL A 71 -3.38 3.42 0.14
C VAL A 71 -2.36 2.57 -0.57
N VAL A 72 -2.41 1.26 -0.37
CA VAL A 72 -1.59 0.28 -1.10
C VAL A 72 -2.47 -0.38 -2.15
N ASP A 73 -2.16 -0.15 -3.43
CA ASP A 73 -2.93 -0.67 -4.55
C ASP A 73 -2.14 -1.76 -5.31
N GLU A 74 -2.87 -2.65 -5.98
CA GLU A 74 -2.33 -3.78 -6.75
C GLU A 74 -1.32 -4.62 -5.94
N LEU A 75 -1.71 -5.06 -4.73
CA LEU A 75 -0.87 -5.90 -3.85
C LEU A 75 -0.28 -7.13 -4.56
N GLU A 76 -1.05 -7.75 -5.46
CA GLU A 76 -0.59 -8.88 -6.27
C GLU A 76 0.63 -8.50 -7.12
N SER A 77 0.58 -7.35 -7.79
CA SER A 77 1.69 -6.83 -8.59
C SER A 77 2.86 -6.35 -7.73
N LEU A 78 2.57 -5.78 -6.55
CA LEU A 78 3.61 -5.36 -5.60
C LEU A 78 4.43 -6.55 -5.09
N LEU A 79 3.75 -7.65 -4.76
CA LEU A 79 4.32 -8.92 -4.30
C LEU A 79 4.89 -9.79 -5.44
N GLU A 80 4.77 -9.35 -6.70
CA GLU A 80 5.15 -10.15 -7.88
C GLU A 80 4.49 -11.53 -7.88
N TYR A 81 3.22 -11.58 -7.47
CA TYR A 81 2.47 -12.83 -7.37
C TYR A 81 2.27 -13.44 -8.76
N ALA A 82 2.69 -14.69 -8.90
CA ALA A 82 2.45 -15.51 -10.09
C ALA A 82 1.68 -16.78 -9.69
N PRO A 83 0.51 -17.05 -10.31
CA PRO A 83 -0.34 -18.19 -9.94
C PRO A 83 0.25 -19.54 -10.34
N VAL A 84 1.15 -19.58 -11.33
CA VAL A 84 1.82 -20.80 -11.77
C VAL A 84 3.00 -21.09 -10.84
N GLY A 85 2.87 -22.13 -10.01
CA GLY A 85 3.92 -22.57 -9.07
C GLY A 85 4.08 -21.63 -7.87
N PRO A 86 2.95 -21.20 -7.26
CA PRO A 86 2.74 -19.94 -6.53
C PRO A 86 4.03 -19.25 -6.09
N ARG A 87 4.48 -18.28 -6.88
CA ARG A 87 5.66 -17.46 -6.60
C ARG A 87 5.23 -16.08 -6.14
N TYR A 88 5.94 -15.55 -5.16
CA TYR A 88 5.81 -14.18 -4.67
C TYR A 88 7.10 -13.77 -3.96
N SER A 89 7.31 -12.48 -3.83
CA SER A 89 8.44 -11.93 -3.09
C SER A 89 8.19 -12.00 -1.58
N ASN A 90 8.81 -12.97 -0.91
CA ASN A 90 8.67 -13.13 0.55
C ASN A 90 9.29 -11.96 1.33
N ASN A 91 10.33 -11.33 0.77
CA ASN A 91 10.96 -10.15 1.38
C ASN A 91 9.98 -8.98 1.46
N VAL A 92 9.24 -8.71 0.38
CA VAL A 92 8.23 -7.65 0.36
C VAL A 92 7.04 -7.99 1.24
N LEU A 93 6.64 -9.27 1.29
CA LEU A 93 5.54 -9.73 2.15
C LEU A 93 5.82 -9.55 3.66
N GLN A 94 7.07 -9.74 4.09
CA GLN A 94 7.46 -9.69 5.51
C GLN A 94 7.97 -8.30 5.96
N THR A 95 7.88 -7.29 5.10
CA THR A 95 8.33 -5.92 5.40
C THR A 95 7.38 -5.18 6.32
#